data_AF-A0A926A774-F1
#
_entry.id   AF-A0A926A774-F1
#
_cell.length_a   1.000
_cell.length_b   1.000
_cell.length_c   1.000
_cell.angle_alpha   90.00
_cell.angle_beta   90.00
_cell.angle_gamma   90.00
#
_symmetry.space_group_name_H-M   'P 1'
#
loop_
_entity.id
_entity.type
_entity.pdbx_description
1 polymer ?
#
loop_
_entity_poly.entity_id
_entity_poly.type
_entity_poly.pdbx_seq_one_letter_code
_entity_poly.pdbx_strand_id
1 'polypeptide(L)'
;MTVTLAAADGHVSAAPLPGCATLSSACGEAPGGTASPIRSWLMVEQPGAWDRRVRERVFADALPPARQVQLQHLWNTAGLRPLVIRRPGRQHEDGRRGGDGPRTVLVGGAEPGRRWLERWEIDDLRALADLDLDAVAAGTGGIGTPVSGPVFAVCTHGAKDMCCATAGRPVARALSDARPGEVWECSHIGGDRFAGN
;
A
#
# COMPACT_ATOMS: atom_id res chain seq x y z
N MET A 1 -32.42 -55.47 13.71
CA MET A 1 -31.01 -55.54 13.28
C MET A 1 -30.65 -54.14 12.80
N THR A 2 -30.10 -53.32 13.70
CA THR A 2 -29.89 -51.88 13.47
C THR A 2 -28.40 -51.68 13.22
N VAL A 3 -28.03 -51.18 12.05
CA VAL A 3 -26.64 -50.86 11.71
C VAL A 3 -26.35 -49.46 12.22
N THR A 4 -25.51 -49.36 13.24
CA THR A 4 -24.97 -48.09 13.74
C THR A 4 -23.79 -47.70 12.85
N LEU A 5 -23.91 -46.61 12.08
CA LEU A 5 -22.77 -45.97 11.44
C LEU A 5 -21.98 -45.20 12.50
N ALA A 6 -20.75 -45.63 12.73
CA ALA A 6 -19.79 -44.89 13.54
C ALA A 6 -19.46 -43.57 12.82
N ALA A 7 -19.66 -42.44 13.51
CA ALA A 7 -19.13 -41.15 13.07
C ALA A 7 -17.61 -41.21 13.14
N ALA A 8 -16.95 -41.04 12.00
CA ALA A 8 -15.52 -40.85 11.96
C ALA A 8 -15.23 -39.39 12.36
N ASP A 9 -14.76 -39.21 13.59
CA ASP A 9 -14.17 -37.95 14.07
C ASP A 9 -12.81 -37.73 13.39
N GLY A 10 -12.85 -37.37 12.12
CA GLY A 10 -11.69 -36.94 11.35
C GLY A 10 -11.63 -35.42 11.31
N HIS A 11 -10.86 -34.80 12.21
CA HIS A 11 -10.50 -33.40 12.04
C HIS A 11 -9.50 -33.31 10.87
N VAL A 12 -10.03 -33.08 9.66
CA VAL A 12 -9.19 -32.79 8.50
C VAL A 12 -8.53 -31.45 8.77
N SER A 13 -7.26 -31.47 9.17
CA SER A 13 -6.41 -30.29 9.16
C SER A 13 -6.34 -29.80 7.72
N ALA A 14 -7.17 -28.82 7.37
CA ALA A 14 -7.12 -28.18 6.07
C ALA A 14 -5.71 -27.62 5.88
N ALA A 15 -5.01 -28.09 4.85
CA ALA A 15 -3.75 -27.47 4.46
C ALA A 15 -3.99 -25.96 4.26
N PRO A 16 -3.07 -25.08 4.69
CA PRO A 16 -3.25 -23.66 4.52
C PRO A 16 -3.49 -23.36 3.04
N LEU A 17 -4.59 -22.64 2.75
CA LEU A 17 -4.97 -22.32 1.38
C LEU A 17 -3.83 -21.51 0.71
N PRO A 18 -3.53 -21.75 -0.58
CA PRO A 18 -2.34 -21.23 -1.26
C PRO A 18 -2.33 -19.71 -1.54
N GLY A 19 -3.13 -18.91 -0.83
CA GLY A 19 -3.34 -17.47 -1.06
C GLY A 19 -4.34 -17.18 -2.19
N CYS A 20 -5.01 -16.03 -2.12
CA CYS A 20 -6.10 -15.68 -3.05
C CYS A 20 -5.62 -15.57 -4.51
N ALA A 21 -4.43 -15.02 -4.78
CA ALA A 21 -3.90 -14.90 -6.14
C ALA A 21 -3.65 -16.25 -6.82
N THR A 22 -3.13 -17.22 -6.07
CA THR A 22 -2.90 -18.58 -6.57
C THR A 22 -4.23 -19.26 -6.90
N LEU A 23 -5.23 -19.11 -6.04
CA LEU A 23 -6.57 -19.65 -6.27
C LEU A 23 -7.24 -18.98 -7.49
N SER A 24 -7.20 -17.65 -7.57
CA SER A 24 -7.76 -16.88 -8.69
C SER A 24 -7.14 -17.31 -10.03
N SER A 25 -5.82 -17.47 -10.06
CA SER A 25 -5.08 -17.96 -11.23
C SER A 25 -5.44 -19.40 -11.60
N ALA A 26 -5.54 -20.30 -10.61
CA ALA A 26 -5.93 -21.69 -10.83
C ALA A 26 -7.36 -21.83 -11.36
N CYS A 27 -8.25 -20.93 -10.97
CA CYS A 27 -9.63 -20.85 -11.45
C CYS A 27 -9.77 -20.16 -12.83
N GLY A 28 -8.69 -19.60 -13.39
CA GLY A 28 -8.73 -18.89 -14.66
C GLY A 28 -9.55 -17.60 -14.61
N GLU A 29 -9.61 -16.94 -13.46
CA GLU A 29 -10.38 -15.70 -13.31
C GLU A 29 -9.80 -14.57 -14.17
N ALA A 30 -10.64 -13.90 -14.95
CA ALA A 30 -10.22 -12.76 -15.76
C ALA A 30 -9.98 -11.51 -14.89
N PRO A 31 -8.92 -10.72 -15.15
CA PRO A 31 -8.65 -9.47 -14.42
C PRO A 31 -9.60 -8.33 -14.76
N GLY A 32 -10.50 -8.52 -15.73
CA GLY A 32 -11.48 -7.53 -16.13
C GLY A 32 -12.43 -7.17 -14.99
N GLY A 33 -12.53 -5.88 -14.68
CA GLY A 33 -13.42 -5.36 -13.65
C GLY A 33 -13.31 -3.84 -13.51
N THR A 34 -14.11 -3.27 -12.60
CA THR A 34 -14.05 -1.85 -12.29
C THR A 34 -12.88 -1.59 -11.33
N ALA A 35 -11.86 -0.88 -11.81
CA ALA A 35 -10.78 -0.42 -10.95
C ALA A 35 -11.29 0.55 -9.88
N SER A 36 -10.66 0.57 -8.72
CA SER A 36 -10.95 1.60 -7.70
C SER A 36 -10.70 2.99 -8.31
N PRO A 37 -11.64 3.94 -8.21
CA PRO A 37 -11.50 5.27 -8.78
C PRO A 37 -10.52 6.10 -7.95
N ILE A 38 -9.23 5.89 -8.15
CA ILE A 38 -8.18 6.64 -7.47
C ILE A 38 -7.94 7.94 -8.23
N ARG A 39 -8.12 9.07 -7.54
CA ARG A 39 -8.05 10.42 -8.12
C ARG A 39 -6.83 11.18 -7.63
N SER A 40 -6.36 10.86 -6.43
CA SER A 40 -5.20 11.46 -5.82
C SER A 40 -4.52 10.48 -4.86
N TRP A 41 -3.26 10.74 -4.56
CA TRP A 41 -2.40 9.89 -3.75
C TRP A 41 -1.84 10.65 -2.56
N LEU A 42 -1.79 9.99 -1.41
CA LEU A 42 -1.01 10.39 -0.24
C LEU A 42 -0.19 9.19 0.19
N MET A 43 1.10 9.19 -0.10
CA MET A 43 2.00 8.08 0.18
C MET A 43 3.06 8.52 1.18
N VAL A 44 3.12 7.85 2.33
CA VAL A 44 3.98 8.25 3.46
C VAL A 44 5.02 7.18 3.72
N GLU A 45 6.29 7.56 3.73
CA GLU A 45 7.37 6.62 4.02
C GLU A 45 7.33 6.14 5.48
N GLN A 46 7.29 4.82 5.66
CA GLN A 46 7.50 4.15 6.94
C GLN A 46 8.49 3.01 6.74
N PRO A 47 9.77 3.22 7.10
CA PRO A 47 10.75 2.16 7.15
C PRO A 47 10.37 1.11 8.21
N GLY A 48 11.06 -0.02 8.19
CA GLY A 48 10.77 -1.15 9.06
C GLY A 48 9.85 -2.22 8.45
N ALA A 49 9.68 -3.28 9.23
CA ALA A 49 8.69 -4.32 8.97
C ALA A 49 7.27 -3.76 9.17
N TRP A 50 6.33 -4.28 8.41
CA TRP A 50 4.93 -3.88 8.47
C TRP A 50 4.07 -5.00 9.02
N ASP A 51 3.33 -4.69 10.07
CA ASP A 51 2.22 -5.47 10.56
C ASP A 51 0.96 -5.25 9.72
N ARG A 52 -0.11 -5.97 10.03
CA ARG A 52 -1.38 -5.92 9.29
C ARG A 52 -2.01 -4.51 9.27
N ARG A 53 -1.76 -3.70 10.30
CA ARG A 53 -2.38 -2.38 10.51
C ARG A 53 -1.42 -1.21 10.33
N VAL A 54 -0.31 -1.40 9.62
CA VAL A 54 0.72 -0.35 9.47
C VAL A 54 0.13 0.97 8.98
N ARG A 55 -0.78 0.93 7.99
CA ARG A 55 -1.38 2.14 7.42
C ARG A 55 -2.22 2.86 8.46
N GLU A 56 -3.10 2.13 9.15
CA GLU A 56 -3.92 2.69 10.21
C GLU A 56 -3.07 3.30 11.33
N ARG A 57 -2.01 2.61 11.77
CA ARG A 57 -1.10 3.13 12.81
C ARG A 57 -0.37 4.39 12.35
N VAL A 58 0.28 4.37 11.18
CA VAL A 58 1.08 5.50 10.70
C VAL A 58 0.21 6.75 10.58
N PHE A 59 -0.99 6.65 9.99
CA PHE A 59 -1.88 7.81 9.89
C PHE A 59 -2.50 8.21 11.23
N ALA A 60 -2.73 7.28 12.16
CA ALA A 60 -3.19 7.62 13.51
C ALA A 60 -2.11 8.35 14.33
N ASP A 61 -0.85 7.98 14.18
CA ASP A 61 0.29 8.61 14.84
C ASP A 61 0.59 10.00 14.23
N ALA A 62 0.41 10.14 12.91
CA ALA A 62 0.72 11.35 12.17
C ALA A 62 -0.35 12.44 12.25
N LEU A 63 -1.64 12.06 12.28
CA LEU A 63 -2.76 12.99 12.14
C LEU A 63 -3.58 13.12 13.43
N PRO A 64 -4.01 14.34 13.82
CA PRO A 64 -5.01 14.51 14.86
C PRO A 64 -6.34 13.81 14.52
N PRO A 65 -7.18 13.42 15.51
CA PRO A 65 -8.40 12.66 15.26
C PRO A 65 -9.35 13.28 14.21
N ALA A 66 -9.53 14.60 14.23
CA ALA A 66 -10.35 15.30 13.23
C ALA A 66 -9.81 15.12 11.80
N ARG A 67 -8.49 15.12 11.63
CA ARG A 67 -7.80 14.94 10.34
C ARG A 67 -7.84 13.48 9.89
N GLN A 68 -7.85 12.52 10.81
CA GLN A 68 -8.07 11.11 10.49
C GLN A 68 -9.48 10.88 9.92
N VAL A 69 -10.49 11.48 10.54
CA VAL A 69 -11.89 11.44 10.05
C VAL A 69 -11.99 12.09 8.68
N GLN A 70 -11.35 13.25 8.48
CA GLN A 70 -11.27 13.92 7.19
C GLN A 70 -10.63 13.03 6.11
N LEU A 71 -9.45 12.46 6.39
CA LEU A 71 -8.76 11.57 5.46
C LEU A 71 -9.63 10.37 5.07
N GLN A 72 -10.31 9.77 6.05
CA GLN A 72 -11.23 8.65 5.80
C GLN A 72 -12.43 9.07 4.94
N HIS A 73 -12.98 10.27 5.17
CA HIS A 73 -14.04 10.82 4.34
C HIS A 73 -13.57 11.01 2.89
N LEU A 74 -12.45 11.72 2.67
CA LEU A 74 -11.90 11.99 1.34
C LEU A 74 -11.50 10.72 0.59
N TRP A 75 -11.02 9.69 1.30
CA TRP A 75 -10.81 8.38 0.70
C TRP A 75 -12.12 7.81 0.14
N ASN A 76 -13.18 7.83 0.94
CA ASN A 76 -14.46 7.23 0.55
C ASN A 76 -15.21 8.04 -0.52
N THR A 77 -15.07 9.37 -0.53
CA THR A 77 -15.91 10.25 -1.35
C THR A 77 -15.18 10.94 -2.50
N ALA A 78 -13.87 11.19 -2.37
CA ALA A 78 -13.07 11.95 -3.33
C ALA A 78 -11.97 11.11 -4.01
N GLY A 79 -11.80 9.84 -3.63
CA GLY A 79 -10.81 8.95 -4.25
C GLY A 79 -9.36 9.28 -3.87
N LEU A 80 -9.13 9.99 -2.75
CA LEU A 80 -7.81 10.18 -2.16
C LEU A 80 -7.31 8.85 -1.59
N ARG A 81 -6.21 8.31 -2.12
CA ARG A 81 -5.66 7.02 -1.71
C ARG A 81 -4.49 7.18 -0.74
N PRO A 82 -4.69 6.93 0.57
CA PRO A 82 -3.58 6.87 1.52
C PRO A 82 -2.84 5.54 1.38
N LEU A 83 -1.51 5.59 1.28
CA LEU A 83 -0.62 4.43 1.34
C LEU A 83 0.56 4.71 2.27
N VAL A 84 1.11 3.63 2.81
CA VAL A 84 2.44 3.64 3.43
C VAL A 84 3.42 3.07 2.42
N ILE A 85 4.60 3.68 2.29
CA ILE A 85 5.65 3.27 1.36
C ILE A 85 6.97 3.01 2.06
N ARG A 86 7.87 2.26 1.43
CA ARG A 86 9.26 2.09 1.87
C ARG A 86 10.15 1.77 0.68
N ARG A 87 11.45 2.00 0.81
CA ARG A 87 12.41 1.60 -0.21
C ARG A 87 12.46 0.06 -0.36
N PRO A 88 12.52 -0.48 -1.60
CA PRO A 88 12.75 -1.89 -1.83
C PRO A 88 14.11 -2.35 -1.29
N GLY A 89 14.22 -3.63 -0.92
CA GLY A 89 15.48 -4.22 -0.47
C GLY A 89 15.53 -4.49 1.03
N ARG A 90 16.69 -4.95 1.50
CA ARG A 90 16.89 -5.28 2.92
C ARG A 90 17.15 -3.99 3.68
N GLN A 91 16.26 -3.67 4.61
CA GLN A 91 16.33 -2.45 5.44
C GLN A 91 17.59 -2.33 6.31
N HIS A 92 18.41 -3.39 6.36
CA HIS A 92 19.73 -3.36 6.98
C HIS A 92 20.81 -2.68 6.12
N GLU A 93 20.61 -2.58 4.79
CA GLU A 93 21.60 -2.02 3.86
C GLU A 93 21.59 -0.48 3.86
N ASP A 94 20.42 0.13 4.10
CA ASP A 94 20.27 1.60 4.17
C ASP A 94 20.67 2.19 5.53
N GLY A 95 21.12 1.37 6.50
CA GLY A 95 21.55 1.80 7.83
C GLY A 95 20.45 2.38 8.75
N ARG A 96 19.26 2.70 8.22
CA ARG A 96 18.12 3.26 8.95
C ARG A 96 17.41 2.17 9.77
N ARG A 97 17.99 1.83 10.92
CA ARG A 97 17.32 1.01 11.94
C ARG A 97 16.23 1.80 12.64
N GLY A 98 15.02 1.78 12.06
CA GLY A 98 13.80 2.17 12.73
C GLY A 98 13.65 3.68 12.95
N GLY A 99 12.54 4.23 12.46
CA GLY A 99 11.93 5.47 12.94
C GLY A 99 12.69 6.80 12.75
N ASP A 100 14.00 6.81 12.85
CA ASP A 100 14.83 8.00 12.97
C ASP A 100 15.38 8.43 11.60
N GLY A 101 15.12 9.67 11.24
CA GLY A 101 15.56 10.30 9.99
C GLY A 101 14.40 10.87 9.16
N PRO A 102 14.75 11.68 8.15
CA PRO A 102 13.75 12.28 7.27
C PRO A 102 12.97 11.20 6.52
N ARG A 103 11.68 11.45 6.35
CA ARG A 103 10.72 10.60 5.67
C ARG A 103 10.25 11.30 4.40
N THR A 104 10.18 10.55 3.32
CA THR A 104 9.57 11.02 2.09
C THR A 104 8.03 10.91 2.17
N VAL A 105 7.33 12.00 1.86
CA VAL A 105 5.91 12.02 1.53
C VAL A 105 5.76 12.29 0.04
N LEU A 106 4.97 11.47 -0.65
CA LEU A 106 4.61 11.70 -2.04
C LEU A 106 3.12 11.99 -2.13
N VAL A 107 2.78 13.09 -2.79
CA VAL A 107 1.41 13.52 -3.06
C VAL A 107 1.24 13.73 -4.55
N GLY A 108 0.09 13.37 -5.09
CA GLY A 108 -0.11 13.50 -6.53
C GLY A 108 -1.56 13.41 -6.98
N GLY A 109 -1.83 14.05 -8.11
CA GLY A 109 -3.09 13.94 -8.84
C GLY A 109 -2.99 12.86 -9.92
N ALA A 110 -4.05 12.07 -10.05
CA ALA A 110 -4.18 10.99 -11.05
C ALA A 110 -5.25 11.29 -12.13
N GLU A 111 -5.88 12.47 -12.08
CA GLU A 111 -6.90 12.84 -13.06
C GLU A 111 -6.30 12.90 -14.48
N PRO A 112 -6.94 12.29 -15.49
CA PRO A 112 -6.50 12.38 -16.87
C PRO A 112 -6.29 13.84 -17.31
N GLY A 113 -5.12 14.13 -17.89
CA GLY A 113 -4.75 15.48 -18.32
C GLY A 113 -4.29 16.44 -17.21
N ARG A 114 -4.42 16.07 -15.93
CA ARG A 114 -3.98 16.87 -14.77
C ARG A 114 -3.15 16.05 -13.78
N ARG A 115 -2.34 15.12 -14.30
CA ARG A 115 -1.44 14.29 -13.49
C ARG A 115 -0.26 15.10 -12.98
N TRP A 116 0.09 14.92 -11.71
CA TRP A 116 1.26 15.54 -11.11
C TRP A 116 1.71 14.70 -9.91
N LEU A 117 2.97 14.85 -9.52
CA LEU A 117 3.54 14.21 -8.35
C LEU A 117 4.56 15.15 -7.72
N GLU A 118 4.45 15.35 -6.43
CA GLU A 118 5.38 16.14 -5.64
C GLU A 118 5.89 15.34 -4.46
N ARG A 119 7.10 15.68 -4.06
CA ARG A 119 7.83 15.11 -2.94
C ARG A 119 7.96 16.15 -1.84
N TRP A 120 7.60 15.77 -0.64
CA TRP A 120 7.82 16.54 0.56
C TRP A 120 8.61 15.72 1.57
N GLU A 121 9.76 16.24 2.01
CA GLU A 121 10.58 15.60 3.03
C GLU A 121 10.19 16.15 4.41
N ILE A 122 9.95 15.25 5.37
CA ILE A 122 9.55 15.61 6.74
C ILE A 122 10.43 14.88 7.77
N ASP A 123 10.86 15.57 8.81
CA ASP A 123 11.63 14.95 9.90
C ASP A 123 10.72 14.23 10.91
N ASP A 124 9.49 14.70 11.06
CA ASP A 124 8.47 14.14 11.95
C ASP A 124 7.17 13.87 11.17
N LEU A 125 6.59 12.69 11.36
CA LEU A 125 5.27 12.32 10.83
C LEU A 125 4.18 13.32 11.23
N ARG A 126 4.30 13.96 12.39
CA ARG A 126 3.35 14.98 12.86
C ARG A 126 3.24 16.18 11.93
N ALA A 127 4.25 16.45 11.09
CA ALA A 127 4.16 17.48 10.06
C ALA A 127 3.00 17.24 9.08
N LEU A 128 2.57 15.98 8.88
CA LEU A 128 1.39 15.67 8.06
C LEU A 128 0.11 16.35 8.54
N ALA A 129 0.03 16.79 9.80
CA ALA A 129 -1.09 17.56 10.31
C ALA A 129 -1.31 18.88 9.55
N ASP A 130 -0.26 19.46 8.97
CA ASP A 130 -0.27 20.73 8.24
C ASP A 130 -0.65 20.57 6.76
N LEU A 131 -0.68 19.33 6.24
CA LEU A 131 -0.99 19.05 4.84
C LEU A 131 -2.46 19.34 4.52
N ASP A 132 -2.76 20.24 3.58
CA ASP A 132 -4.13 20.46 3.13
C ASP A 132 -4.69 19.24 2.36
N LEU A 133 -5.36 18.35 3.09
CA LEU A 133 -5.95 17.13 2.53
C LEU A 133 -7.05 17.41 1.50
N ASP A 134 -7.80 18.50 1.66
CA ASP A 134 -8.86 18.86 0.71
C ASP A 134 -8.23 19.33 -0.61
N ALA A 135 -7.16 20.13 -0.54
CA ALA A 135 -6.40 20.55 -1.72
C ALA A 135 -5.81 19.35 -2.46
N VAL A 136 -5.18 18.40 -1.74
CA VAL A 136 -4.65 17.15 -2.33
C VAL A 136 -5.78 16.35 -2.98
N ALA A 137 -6.91 16.17 -2.28
CA ALA A 137 -8.06 15.43 -2.78
C ALA A 137 -8.63 16.07 -4.06
N ALA A 138 -8.66 17.40 -4.13
CA ALA A 138 -9.08 18.17 -5.30
C ALA A 138 -8.04 18.18 -6.44
N GLY A 139 -6.87 17.55 -6.25
CA GLY A 139 -5.81 17.47 -7.26
C GLY A 139 -5.01 18.77 -7.39
N THR A 140 -4.89 19.54 -6.32
CA THR A 140 -4.09 20.77 -6.25
C THR A 140 -2.70 20.45 -5.70
N GLY A 141 -1.65 20.78 -6.46
CA GLY A 141 -0.25 20.66 -6.04
C GLY A 141 0.25 21.90 -5.30
N GLY A 142 1.57 22.11 -5.28
CA GLY A 142 2.22 23.21 -4.56
C GLY A 142 2.57 22.89 -3.10
N ILE A 143 2.67 21.60 -2.78
CA ILE A 143 2.96 21.06 -1.44
C ILE A 143 4.46 20.81 -1.28
N GLY A 144 5.13 20.37 -2.36
CA GLY A 144 6.52 19.95 -2.31
C GLY A 144 7.29 20.20 -3.59
N THR A 145 8.42 19.51 -3.72
CA THR A 145 9.26 19.57 -4.92
C THR A 145 8.68 18.65 -5.99
N PRO A 146 8.48 19.11 -7.24
CA PRO A 146 8.03 18.26 -8.33
C PRO A 146 8.92 17.03 -8.53
N VAL A 147 8.31 15.85 -8.72
CA VAL A 147 9.03 14.63 -9.07
C VAL A 147 9.10 14.51 -10.59
N SER A 148 10.31 14.52 -11.14
CA SER A 148 10.53 14.24 -12.55
C SER A 148 10.44 12.74 -12.82
N GLY A 149 9.61 12.33 -13.78
CA GLY A 149 9.50 10.94 -14.20
C GLY A 149 8.50 10.10 -13.39
N PRO A 150 8.43 8.79 -13.68
CA PRO A 150 7.48 7.91 -13.01
C PRO A 150 7.93 7.56 -11.58
N VAL A 151 6.95 7.25 -10.73
CA VAL A 151 7.16 6.52 -9.49
C VAL A 151 6.40 5.21 -9.59
N PHE A 152 7.07 4.11 -9.28
CA PHE A 152 6.49 2.77 -9.24
C PHE A 152 6.22 2.39 -7.79
N ALA A 153 4.97 2.17 -7.42
CA ALA A 153 4.56 1.70 -6.11
C ALA A 153 4.06 0.26 -6.21
N VAL A 154 4.79 -0.69 -5.65
CA VAL A 154 4.50 -2.12 -5.74
C VAL A 154 3.99 -2.65 -4.40
N CYS A 155 2.83 -3.28 -4.40
CA CYS A 155 2.23 -3.80 -3.17
C CYS A 155 3.01 -5.02 -2.65
N THR A 156 3.59 -4.93 -1.44
CA THR A 156 4.36 -6.04 -0.81
C THR A 156 3.85 -6.42 0.58
N HIS A 157 2.64 -5.99 0.94
CA HIS A 157 2.10 -6.04 2.30
C HIS A 157 1.57 -7.43 2.71
N GLY A 158 2.49 -8.38 2.89
CA GLY A 158 2.18 -9.78 3.21
C GLY A 158 1.38 -10.04 4.49
N ALA A 159 1.47 -9.14 5.48
CA ALA A 159 0.70 -9.24 6.73
C ALA A 159 -0.80 -8.92 6.53
N LYS A 160 -1.13 -8.18 5.46
CA LYS A 160 -2.50 -7.95 5.03
C LYS A 160 -2.97 -9.12 4.16
N ASP A 161 -2.25 -9.39 3.08
CA ASP A 161 -2.51 -10.53 2.20
C ASP A 161 -1.18 -11.13 1.70
N MET A 162 -0.97 -12.43 1.96
CA MET A 162 0.31 -13.10 1.70
C MET A 162 0.73 -13.05 0.23
N CYS A 163 -0.23 -13.08 -0.70
CA CYS A 163 0.03 -13.04 -2.14
C CYS A 163 0.72 -11.73 -2.56
N CYS A 164 0.42 -10.60 -1.90
CA CYS A 164 1.08 -9.33 -2.18
C CYS A 164 2.59 -9.42 -1.92
N ALA A 165 3.00 -10.03 -0.81
CA ALA A 165 4.43 -10.23 -0.54
C ALA A 165 5.08 -11.24 -1.50
N THR A 166 4.41 -12.37 -1.75
CA THR A 166 4.96 -13.45 -2.59
C THR A 166 5.15 -13.02 -4.04
N ALA A 167 4.17 -12.34 -4.63
CA ALA A 167 4.22 -11.91 -6.03
C ALA A 167 4.82 -10.50 -6.21
N GLY A 168 4.57 -9.59 -5.27
CA GLY A 168 5.00 -8.19 -5.39
C GLY A 168 6.49 -7.96 -5.11
N ARG A 169 7.10 -8.66 -4.15
CA ARG A 169 8.53 -8.46 -3.83
C ARG A 169 9.48 -8.76 -5.00
N PRO A 170 9.28 -9.85 -5.77
CA PRO A 170 10.05 -10.08 -6.99
C PRO A 170 9.92 -8.94 -8.01
N VAL A 171 8.70 -8.39 -8.19
CA VAL A 171 8.44 -7.25 -9.09
C VAL A 171 9.15 -5.99 -8.59
N ALA A 172 9.01 -5.65 -7.31
CA ALA A 172 9.66 -4.49 -6.71
C ALA A 172 11.19 -4.56 -6.85
N ARG A 173 11.78 -5.74 -6.64
CA ARG A 173 13.22 -5.95 -6.82
C ARG A 173 13.64 -5.76 -8.27
N ALA A 174 12.98 -6.45 -9.21
CA ALA A 174 13.32 -6.33 -10.63
C ALA A 174 13.18 -4.89 -11.15
N LEU A 175 12.14 -4.17 -10.72
CA LEU A 175 11.99 -2.75 -11.04
C LEU A 175 13.07 -1.89 -10.38
N SER A 176 13.43 -2.16 -9.13
CA SER A 176 14.48 -1.40 -8.44
C SER A 176 15.85 -1.57 -9.09
N ASP A 177 16.15 -2.77 -9.59
CA ASP A 177 17.39 -3.05 -10.34
C ASP A 177 17.41 -2.31 -11.69
N ALA A 178 16.26 -2.21 -12.36
CA ALA A 178 16.13 -1.54 -13.66
C ALA A 178 15.94 -0.01 -13.56
N ARG A 179 15.36 0.49 -12.45
CA ARG A 179 14.97 1.89 -12.21
C ARG A 179 15.36 2.36 -10.80
N PRO A 180 16.66 2.47 -10.49
CA PRO A 180 17.11 2.89 -9.17
C PRO A 180 16.51 4.23 -8.74
N GLY A 181 15.94 4.28 -7.54
CA GLY A 181 15.38 5.51 -6.95
C GLY A 181 13.93 5.84 -7.33
N GLU A 182 13.37 5.20 -8.37
CA GLU A 182 11.98 5.42 -8.84
C GLU A 182 10.96 4.48 -8.17
N VAL A 183 11.44 3.44 -7.47
CA VAL A 183 10.60 2.34 -6.96
C VAL A 183 10.40 2.43 -5.46
N TRP A 184 9.17 2.13 -5.04
CA TRP A 184 8.73 1.99 -3.68
C TRP A 184 7.96 0.68 -3.52
N GLU A 185 8.18 0.00 -2.41
CA GLU A 185 7.20 -0.95 -1.91
C GLU A 185 6.08 -0.18 -1.21
N CYS A 186 4.83 -0.63 -1.33
CA CYS A 186 3.68 0.02 -0.71
C CYS A 186 2.81 -0.95 0.12
N SER A 187 2.09 -0.39 1.08
CA SER A 187 1.04 -1.06 1.84
C SER A 187 -0.08 -1.52 0.90
N HIS A 188 -0.94 -2.43 1.36
CA HIS A 188 -1.99 -3.00 0.52
C HIS A 188 -2.83 -1.95 -0.22
N ILE A 189 -2.76 -1.99 -1.55
CA ILE A 189 -3.42 -1.06 -2.47
C ILE A 189 -4.78 -1.57 -2.97
N GLY A 190 -5.05 -2.87 -2.79
CA GLY A 190 -6.18 -3.59 -3.38
C GLY A 190 -5.74 -4.52 -4.51
N GLY A 191 -6.68 -5.33 -5.02
CA GLY A 191 -6.43 -6.21 -6.18
C GLY A 191 -5.53 -7.41 -5.87
N ASP A 192 -5.41 -7.82 -4.61
CA ASP A 192 -4.58 -8.94 -4.14
C ASP A 192 -4.89 -10.28 -4.80
N ARG A 193 -6.12 -10.48 -5.26
CA ARG A 193 -6.52 -11.60 -6.14
C ARG A 193 -5.72 -11.68 -7.45
N PHE A 194 -5.10 -10.57 -7.87
CA PHE A 194 -4.28 -10.47 -9.09
C PHE A 194 -2.87 -9.94 -8.79
N ALA A 195 -2.35 -10.15 -7.58
CA ALA A 195 -0.99 -9.75 -7.22
C ALA A 195 0.06 -10.30 -8.24
N GLY A 196 1.18 -9.63 -8.53
CA GLY A 196 1.70 -8.38 -7.94
C GLY A 196 1.21 -7.11 -8.63
N ASN A 197 0.67 -6.20 -7.82
CA ASN A 197 0.17 -4.88 -8.23
C ASN A 197 1.21 -3.79 -7.97
#